data_AF-A0A6S7LV90-F1
#
_entry.id   AF-A0A6S7LV90-F1
#
_cell.length_a   1.000
_cell.length_b   1.000
_cell.length_c   1.000
_cell.angle_alpha   90.00
_cell.angle_beta   90.00
_cell.angle_gamma   90.00
#
_symmetry.space_group_name_H-M   'P 1'
#
loop_
_entity.id
_entity.type
_entity.pdbx_description
1 polymer ?
#
loop_
_entity_poly.entity_id
_entity_poly.type
_entity_poly.pdbx_seq_one_letter_code
_entity_poly.pdbx_strand_id
1 'polypeptide(L)'
;MAENAKGKTAATTSLNSNSSNIRCYAHLQNVVGDIIPFKDSTWSTYLRCVGIWKELVGNQAEIARCFVKDHGSDSCLDEIAIPEDGGYHRKCYNYFTDSSKQARAVKKKEKEDMSCK
;
A
#
# COMPACT_ATOMS: atom_id res chain seq x y z
N MET A 1 54.39 19.92 13.47
CA MET A 1 53.04 20.15 12.91
C MET A 1 52.39 18.79 12.73
N ALA A 2 51.69 18.33 13.75
CA ALA A 2 50.91 17.10 13.70
C ALA A 2 49.69 17.34 14.57
N GLU A 3 48.49 17.11 14.04
CA GLU A 3 47.51 16.21 14.63
C GLU A 3 46.32 16.04 13.68
N ASN A 4 45.89 14.78 13.61
CA ASN A 4 44.91 14.20 12.73
C ASN A 4 43.64 13.99 13.55
N ALA A 5 42.47 14.45 13.10
CA ALA A 5 41.21 14.16 13.78
C ALA A 5 40.05 13.92 12.79
N LYS A 6 39.77 12.64 12.61
CA LYS A 6 38.51 12.05 12.12
C LYS A 6 37.32 12.61 12.90
N GLY A 7 36.26 13.01 12.20
CA GLY A 7 34.97 13.36 12.78
C GLY A 7 33.82 12.98 11.87
N LYS A 8 33.33 11.75 12.00
CA LYS A 8 32.04 11.30 11.47
C LYS A 8 30.92 12.02 12.23
N THR A 9 29.89 12.48 11.52
CA THR A 9 28.53 12.57 12.10
C THR A 9 27.49 12.48 11.00
N ALA A 10 27.16 11.24 10.64
CA ALA A 10 25.82 10.90 10.17
C ALA A 10 24.97 10.67 11.43
N ALA A 11 23.96 11.50 11.63
CA ALA A 11 22.88 11.25 12.58
C ALA A 11 21.60 11.88 12.04
N THR A 12 20.92 11.07 11.22
CA THR A 12 19.47 11.02 11.05
C THR A 12 18.76 11.17 12.39
N THR A 13 17.63 11.90 12.40
CA THR A 13 16.37 11.69 13.15
C THR A 13 15.64 13.04 13.11
N SER A 14 14.90 13.34 12.04
CA SER A 14 13.45 13.08 11.93
C SER A 14 12.73 13.31 13.25
N LEU A 15 11.96 14.39 13.36
CA LEU A 15 10.58 14.35 13.83
C LEU A 15 9.89 15.71 13.63
N ASN A 16 8.81 15.63 12.86
CA ASN A 16 7.52 16.24 13.17
C ASN A 16 7.34 17.74 12.88
N SER A 17 6.62 18.04 11.79
CA SER A 17 5.54 19.04 11.73
C SER A 17 4.93 19.08 10.33
N ASN A 18 4.03 18.13 10.05
CA ASN A 18 2.84 18.45 9.28
C ASN A 18 1.82 17.36 9.56
N SER A 19 0.68 17.75 10.12
CA SER A 19 -0.54 16.95 10.15
C SER A 19 -1.07 16.82 8.72
N SER A 20 -0.29 16.19 7.86
CA SER A 20 -0.77 15.74 6.56
C SER A 20 -1.72 14.59 6.88
N ASN A 21 -3.01 14.74 6.56
CA ASN A 21 -4.03 13.69 6.65
C ASN A 21 -3.73 12.54 5.67
N ILE A 22 -2.49 12.05 5.62
CA ILE A 22 -2.08 10.97 4.74
C ILE A 22 -2.78 9.72 5.26
N ARG A 23 -3.61 9.11 4.42
CA ARG A 23 -4.34 7.88 4.74
C ARG A 23 -3.56 6.69 4.21
N CYS A 24 -3.68 5.57 4.92
CA CYS A 24 -3.15 4.29 4.44
C CYS A 24 -4.12 3.70 3.42
N TYR A 25 -3.73 3.67 2.15
CA TYR A 25 -4.56 3.08 1.09
C TYR A 25 -4.57 1.55 1.10
N ALA A 26 -3.63 0.92 1.82
CA ALA A 26 -3.58 -0.53 2.01
C ALA A 26 -4.33 -1.00 3.27
N HIS A 27 -5.20 -0.16 3.84
CA HIS A 27 -5.99 -0.48 5.03
C HIS A 27 -7.30 0.33 5.07
N LEU A 28 -8.42 -0.29 5.46
CA LEU A 28 -9.73 0.42 5.49
C LEU A 28 -9.92 1.33 6.70
N GLN A 29 -9.23 1.01 7.81
CA GLN A 29 -9.37 1.77 9.06
C GLN A 29 -8.18 2.71 9.24
N ASN A 30 -8.41 3.80 9.96
CA ASN A 30 -7.36 4.73 10.34
C ASN A 30 -6.48 4.07 11.42
N VAL A 31 -5.34 3.52 11.02
CA VAL A 31 -4.41 2.84 11.93
C VAL A 31 -3.35 3.82 12.38
N VAL A 32 -3.12 3.88 13.70
CA VAL A 32 -2.03 4.65 14.28
C VAL A 32 -0.70 4.05 13.84
N GLY A 33 0.15 4.86 13.20
CA GLY A 33 1.50 4.48 12.81
C GLY A 33 2.04 5.35 11.69
N ASP A 34 3.35 5.29 11.48
CA ASP A 34 4.02 6.05 10.42
C ASP A 34 3.53 5.65 9.04
N ILE A 35 2.89 6.60 8.36
CA ILE A 35 2.43 6.44 6.98
C ILE A 35 3.51 6.99 6.06
N ILE A 36 3.95 6.14 5.15
CA ILE A 36 4.96 6.47 4.16
C ILE A 36 4.21 6.94 2.90
N PRO A 37 4.47 8.16 2.39
CA PRO A 37 3.88 8.62 1.15
C PRO A 37 4.25 7.69 -0.01
N PHE A 38 3.35 7.52 -0.97
CA PHE A 38 3.69 6.80 -2.18
C PHE A 38 4.75 7.53 -3.00
N LYS A 39 5.55 6.73 -3.71
CA LYS A 39 6.44 7.16 -4.79
C LYS A 39 6.02 6.43 -6.04
N ASP A 40 6.44 6.87 -7.22
CA ASP A 40 6.03 6.27 -8.51
C ASP A 40 6.10 4.74 -8.51
N SER A 41 7.23 4.17 -8.08
CA SER A 41 7.41 2.71 -8.08
C SER A 41 6.51 1.96 -7.10
N THR A 42 6.28 2.51 -5.90
CA THR A 42 5.41 1.90 -4.89
C THR A 42 3.94 2.10 -5.25
N TRP A 43 3.61 3.20 -5.93
CA TRP A 43 2.29 3.49 -6.44
C TRP A 43 1.89 2.55 -7.58
N SER A 44 2.72 2.41 -8.63
CA SER A 44 2.44 1.48 -9.72
C SER A 44 2.30 0.04 -9.21
N THR A 45 3.12 -0.36 -8.24
CA THR A 45 3.01 -1.68 -7.62
C THR A 45 1.70 -1.83 -6.83
N TYR A 46 1.29 -0.79 -6.09
CA TYR A 46 0.03 -0.78 -5.36
C TYR A 46 -1.16 -0.93 -6.33
N LEU A 47 -1.22 -0.12 -7.39
CA LEU A 47 -2.28 -0.17 -8.40
C LEU A 47 -2.37 -1.53 -9.10
N ARG A 48 -1.23 -2.12 -9.46
CA ARG A 48 -1.20 -3.49 -9.98
C ARG A 48 -1.83 -4.49 -9.00
N CYS A 49 -1.51 -4.36 -7.72
CA CYS A 49 -2.07 -5.24 -6.69
C CYS A 49 -3.55 -4.97 -6.44
N VAL A 50 -4.03 -3.72 -6.56
CA VAL A 50 -5.46 -3.40 -6.54
C VAL A 50 -6.19 -4.14 -7.67
N GLY A 51 -5.64 -4.12 -8.88
CA GLY A 51 -6.18 -4.83 -10.04
C GLY A 51 -6.30 -6.34 -9.83
N ILE A 52 -5.40 -6.93 -9.05
CA ILE A 52 -5.47 -8.33 -8.65
C ILE A 52 -6.53 -8.51 -7.55
N TRP A 53 -6.45 -7.74 -6.46
CA TRP A 53 -7.28 -7.93 -5.27
C TRP A 53 -8.76 -7.66 -5.51
N LYS A 54 -9.14 -6.73 -6.40
CA LYS A 54 -10.55 -6.40 -6.66
C LYS A 54 -11.36 -7.63 -7.10
N GLU A 55 -10.70 -8.56 -7.81
CA GLU A 55 -11.25 -9.81 -8.30
C GLU A 55 -11.23 -10.93 -7.27
N LEU A 56 -10.68 -10.73 -6.07
CA LEU A 56 -10.50 -11.77 -5.05
C LEU A 56 -11.50 -11.61 -3.89
N VAL A 57 -11.23 -12.34 -2.81
CA VAL A 57 -12.04 -12.37 -1.58
C VAL A 57 -11.23 -11.95 -0.36
N GLY A 58 -11.93 -11.52 0.69
CA GLY A 58 -11.37 -11.06 1.96
C GLY A 58 -11.10 -9.56 2.02
N ASN A 59 -10.54 -9.10 3.15
CA ASN A 59 -10.40 -7.69 3.47
C ASN A 59 -9.61 -6.89 2.41
N GLN A 60 -8.64 -7.52 1.76
CA GLN A 60 -7.77 -6.85 0.78
C GLN A 60 -8.52 -6.64 -0.54
N ALA A 61 -9.44 -7.54 -0.87
CA ALA A 61 -10.37 -7.33 -1.98
C ALA A 61 -11.33 -6.18 -1.68
N GLU A 62 -11.80 -6.05 -0.44
CA GLU A 62 -12.63 -4.91 -0.04
C GLU A 62 -11.88 -3.58 -0.13
N ILE A 63 -10.63 -3.52 0.33
CA ILE A 63 -9.74 -2.36 0.13
C ILE A 63 -9.65 -1.99 -1.34
N ALA A 64 -9.34 -2.96 -2.21
CA ALA A 64 -9.19 -2.71 -3.64
C ALA A 64 -10.50 -2.24 -4.29
N ARG A 65 -11.64 -2.85 -3.92
CA ARG A 65 -12.96 -2.44 -4.44
C ARG A 65 -13.37 -1.04 -3.96
N CYS A 66 -13.13 -0.71 -2.69
CA CYS A 66 -13.35 0.63 -2.16
C CYS A 66 -12.49 1.65 -2.91
N PHE A 67 -11.22 1.34 -3.13
CA PHE A 67 -10.33 2.20 -3.90
C PHE A 67 -10.84 2.45 -5.34
N VAL A 68 -11.21 1.39 -6.06
CA VAL A 68 -11.76 1.52 -7.42
C VAL A 68 -13.05 2.35 -7.41
N LYS A 69 -13.91 2.18 -6.41
CA LYS A 69 -15.15 2.93 -6.28
C LYS A 69 -14.92 4.42 -6.02
N ASP A 70 -13.97 4.74 -5.13
CA ASP A 70 -13.62 6.12 -4.78
C ASP A 70 -12.93 6.85 -5.94
N HIS A 71 -12.14 6.14 -6.74
CA HIS A 71 -11.36 6.69 -7.84
C HIS A 71 -11.98 6.47 -9.23
N GLY A 72 -13.14 5.81 -9.31
CA GLY A 72 -14.06 5.82 -10.46
C GLY A 72 -13.60 5.09 -11.73
N SER A 73 -12.44 4.44 -11.76
CA SER A 73 -11.88 3.88 -12.99
C SER A 73 -11.37 2.45 -12.82
N ASP A 74 -12.28 1.49 -12.94
CA ASP A 74 -11.92 0.06 -13.00
C ASP A 74 -11.08 -0.27 -14.24
N SER A 75 -11.27 0.53 -15.31
CA SER A 75 -10.68 0.36 -16.64
C SER A 75 -9.29 0.98 -16.80
N CYS A 76 -8.89 1.89 -15.90
CA CYS A 76 -7.71 2.75 -16.06
C CYS A 76 -6.92 2.90 -14.75
N LEU A 77 -6.76 1.82 -13.99
CA LEU A 77 -6.03 1.86 -12.71
C LEU A 77 -4.62 2.45 -12.86
N ASP A 78 -3.93 2.15 -13.96
CA ASP A 78 -2.57 2.63 -14.23
C ASP A 78 -2.48 4.15 -14.53
N GLU A 79 -3.61 4.80 -14.80
CA GLU A 79 -3.68 6.25 -15.09
C GLU A 79 -4.00 7.09 -13.84
N ILE A 80 -4.29 6.45 -12.71
CA ILE A 80 -4.61 7.16 -11.46
C ILE A 80 -3.32 7.80 -10.94
N ALA A 81 -3.31 9.13 -10.82
CA ALA A 81 -2.19 9.86 -10.23
C ALA A 81 -2.05 9.55 -8.72
N ILE A 82 -0.84 9.72 -8.19
CA ILE A 82 -0.58 9.58 -6.75
C ILE A 82 -1.37 10.66 -6.00
N PRO A 83 -2.30 10.32 -5.09
CA PRO A 83 -2.99 11.31 -4.28
C PRO A 83 -2.03 11.96 -3.27
N GLU A 84 -2.20 13.25 -3.01
CA GLU A 84 -1.35 14.00 -2.06
C GLU A 84 -1.53 13.53 -0.61
N ASP A 85 -2.71 13.01 -0.27
CA ASP A 85 -3.01 12.32 0.98
C ASP A 85 -2.74 10.80 0.91
N GLY A 86 -2.08 10.34 -0.16
CA GLY A 86 -1.79 8.95 -0.43
C GLY A 86 -0.56 8.39 0.24
N GLY A 87 -0.74 7.42 1.14
CA GLY A 87 0.37 6.65 1.66
C GLY A 87 0.03 5.24 2.09
N TYR A 88 0.99 4.60 2.75
CA TYR A 88 0.85 3.26 3.27
C TYR A 88 1.66 3.04 4.55
N HIS A 89 1.14 2.20 5.44
CA HIS A 89 1.97 1.57 6.46
C HIS A 89 2.77 0.44 5.82
N ARG A 90 4.06 0.34 6.16
CA ARG A 90 4.97 -0.67 5.57
C ARG A 90 4.43 -2.10 5.69
N LYS A 91 3.82 -2.45 6.84
CA LYS A 91 3.22 -3.78 7.06
C LYS A 91 2.00 -4.02 6.17
N CYS A 92 1.11 -3.04 6.05
CA CYS A 92 -0.08 -3.10 5.21
C CYS A 92 0.31 -3.26 3.74
N TYR A 93 1.23 -2.43 3.26
CA TYR A 93 1.74 -2.52 1.90
C TYR A 93 2.38 -3.87 1.62
N ASN A 94 3.31 -4.32 2.47
CA ASN A 94 3.95 -5.62 2.30
C ASN A 94 2.93 -6.74 2.20
N TYR A 95 1.90 -6.75 3.07
CA TYR A 95 0.85 -7.76 3.00
C TYR A 95 0.03 -7.65 1.71
N PHE A 96 -0.35 -6.44 1.33
CA PHE A 96 -1.16 -6.16 0.15
C PHE A 96 -0.43 -6.54 -1.14
N THR A 97 0.89 -6.34 -1.20
CA THR A 97 1.70 -6.66 -2.38
C THR A 97 2.31 -8.07 -2.34
N ASP A 98 2.05 -8.85 -1.30
CA ASP A 98 2.59 -10.21 -1.15
C ASP A 98 1.86 -11.20 -2.07
N SER A 99 2.60 -11.75 -3.03
CA SER A 99 2.07 -12.71 -4.02
C SER A 99 1.59 -14.01 -3.39
N SER A 100 2.17 -14.46 -2.28
CA SER A 100 1.71 -15.65 -1.56
C SER A 100 0.35 -15.40 -0.88
N LYS A 101 0.09 -14.18 -0.41
CA LYS A 101 -1.23 -13.79 0.11
C LYS A 101 -2.27 -13.73 -1.00
N GLN A 102 -1.91 -13.16 -2.15
CA GLN A 102 -2.78 -13.13 -3.33
C GLN A 102 -3.12 -14.55 -3.80
N ALA A 103 -2.13 -15.44 -3.92
CA ALA A 103 -2.34 -16.83 -4.31
C ALA A 103 -3.26 -17.60 -3.34
N ARG A 104 -3.17 -17.33 -2.03
CA ARG A 104 -4.09 -17.92 -1.04
C ARG A 104 -5.52 -17.41 -1.21
N ALA A 105 -5.71 -16.13 -1.54
CA ALA A 105 -7.02 -15.56 -1.77
C ALA A 105 -7.66 -16.08 -3.08
N VAL A 106 -6.87 -16.32 -4.13
CA VAL A 106 -7.29 -17.02 -5.34
C VAL A 106 -7.84 -18.40 -5.01
N LYS A 107 -7.04 -19.23 -4.32
CA LYS A 107 -7.48 -20.59 -3.91
C LYS A 107 -8.76 -20.57 -3.07
N LYS A 108 -8.92 -19.56 -2.22
CA LYS A 108 -10.14 -19.39 -1.43
C LYS A 108 -11.35 -19.08 -2.31
N LYS A 109 -11.21 -18.15 -3.26
CA LYS A 109 -12.27 -17.83 -4.25
C LYS A 109 -12.67 -19.06 -5.07
N GLU A 110 -11.69 -19.81 -5.58
CA GLU A 110 -11.93 -21.05 -6.35
C GLU A 110 -12.72 -22.10 -5.54
N LYS A 111 -12.38 -22.24 -4.25
CA LYS A 111 -13.09 -23.16 -3.35
C LYS A 111 -14.53 -22.72 -3.08
N GLU A 112 -14.76 -21.42 -2.91
CA GLU A 112 -16.10 -20.85 -2.72
C GLU A 112 -16.96 -21.01 -3.98
N ASP A 113 -16.39 -20.83 -5.18
CA ASP A 113 -17.08 -21.02 -6.46
C ASP A 113 -17.46 -22.48 -6.73
N MET A 114 -16.58 -23.44 -6.39
CA MET A 114 -16.90 -24.88 -6.48
C MET A 114 -17.94 -25.33 -5.44
N SER A 115 -18.00 -24.69 -4.28
CA SER A 115 -18.93 -25.10 -3.21
C SER A 115 -20.37 -24.61 -3.43
N CYS A 116 -20.61 -23.76 -4.43
CA CYS A 116 -21.93 -23.19 -4.75
C CYS A 116 -22.54 -23.76 -6.05
N LYS A 117 -21.95 -24.83 -6.60
CA LYS A 117 -22.50 -25.64 -7.71
C LYS A 117 -23.09 -26.94 -7.18
#